data_AF-A0AAU6KU46-F1
#
_entry.id   AF-A0AAU6KU46-F1
#
_cell.length_a   1.000
_cell.length_b   1.000
_cell.length_c   1.000
_cell.angle_alpha   90.00
_cell.angle_beta   90.00
_cell.angle_gamma   90.00
#
_symmetry.space_group_name_H-M   'P 1'
#
loop_
_entity.id
_entity.type
_entity.pdbx_description
1 polymer ?
#
loop_
_entity_poly.entity_id
_entity_poly.type
_entity_poly.pdbx_seq_one_letter_code
_entity_poly.pdbx_strand_id
1 'polypeptide(L)' 'MACDAAATEDRYRGQGKAHIQHVLTAIAVTIERLSGLPPTEEAPTPRRPTAFQNYLDQREIPRPKSWRTLGS' A
#
# COMPACT_ATOMS: atom_id res chain seq x y z
N MET A 1 17.37 46.11 2.37
CA MET A 1 17.00 44.85 3.05
C MET A 1 15.66 44.40 2.51
N ALA A 2 15.65 43.60 1.43
CA ALA A 2 14.48 42.89 0.89
C ALA A 2 14.91 42.06 -0.34
N CYS A 3 15.62 40.95 -0.14
CA CYS A 3 15.83 39.92 -1.16
C CYS A 3 15.90 38.57 -0.45
N ASP A 4 14.78 37.99 0.00
CA ASP A 4 14.70 36.57 0.43
C ASP A 4 13.28 36.14 0.86
N ALA A 5 12.24 36.43 0.05
CA ALA A 5 10.88 35.95 0.35
C ALA A 5 10.22 35.16 -0.80
N ALA A 6 10.71 35.27 -2.04
CA ALA A 6 10.07 34.65 -3.21
C ALA A 6 10.62 33.26 -3.57
N ALA A 7 11.72 32.80 -2.96
CA ALA A 7 12.41 31.56 -3.35
C ALA A 7 11.95 30.30 -2.58
N THR A 8 11.05 30.44 -1.61
CA THR A 8 10.63 29.33 -0.72
C THR A 8 9.22 28.81 -1.00
N GLU A 9 8.36 29.58 -1.68
CA GLU A 9 6.99 29.14 -1.99
C GLU A 9 6.95 28.07 -3.09
N ASP A 10 7.82 28.18 -4.11
CA ASP A 10 7.79 27.26 -5.26
C ASP A 10 8.33 25.86 -4.93
N ARG A 11 9.30 25.77 -4.00
CA ARG A 11 9.87 24.50 -3.55
C ARG A 11 8.86 23.62 -2.80
N TYR A 12 7.99 24.23 -1.99
CA TYR A 12 6.97 23.49 -1.24
C TYR A 12 5.85 22.98 -2.16
N ARG A 13 5.46 23.78 -3.16
CA ARG A 13 4.45 23.39 -4.18
C ARG A 13 4.93 22.27 -5.11
N GLY A 14 6.23 22.20 -5.39
CA GLY A 14 6.84 21.11 -6.16
C GLY A 14 6.97 19.80 -5.38
N GLN A 15 7.28 19.86 -4.07
CA GLN A 15 7.47 18.67 -3.23
C GLN A 15 6.22 17.78 -3.13
N GLY A 16 5.03 18.36 -2.94
CA GLY A 16 3.79 17.59 -2.88
C GLY A 16 3.48 16.86 -4.19
N LYS A 17 3.74 17.51 -5.34
CA LYS A 17 3.55 16.90 -6.67
C LYS A 17 4.55 15.79 -6.94
N ALA A 18 5.81 15.99 -6.56
CA ALA A 18 6.83 14.96 -6.68
C ALA A 18 6.51 13.76 -5.77
N HIS A 19 6.08 13.98 -4.53
CA HIS A 19 5.72 12.89 -3.62
C HIS A 19 4.59 12.02 -4.18
N ILE A 20 3.50 12.64 -4.64
CA ILE A 20 2.38 11.91 -5.24
C ILE A 20 2.83 11.16 -6.50
N GLN A 21 3.66 11.79 -7.35
CA GLN A 21 4.20 11.13 -8.53
C GLN A 21 5.03 9.89 -8.15
N HIS A 22 5.92 9.97 -7.16
CA HIS A 22 6.72 8.83 -6.72
C HIS A 22 5.85 7.69 -6.17
N VAL A 23 4.82 8.01 -5.38
CA VAL A 23 3.89 7.01 -4.85
C VAL A 23 3.13 6.32 -5.99
N LEU A 24 2.58 7.09 -6.93
CA LEU A 24 1.85 6.54 -8.07
C LEU A 24 2.75 5.72 -9.00
N THR A 25 3.97 6.20 -9.25
CA THR A 25 4.98 5.46 -10.02
C THR A 25 5.36 4.16 -9.31
N ALA A 26 5.60 4.18 -8.00
CA ALA A 26 5.90 2.97 -7.24
C ALA A 26 4.76 1.94 -7.30
N ILE A 27 3.50 2.39 -7.21
CA ILE A 27 2.32 1.53 -7.37
C ILE A 27 2.27 0.94 -8.79
N ALA A 28 2.42 1.76 -9.83
CA ALA A 28 2.39 1.29 -11.22
C ALA A 28 3.48 0.25 -11.50
N VAL A 29 4.73 0.53 -11.09
CA VAL A 29 5.86 -0.40 -11.22
C VAL A 29 5.64 -1.68 -10.41
N THR A 30 5.02 -1.58 -9.23
CA THR A 30 4.70 -2.74 -8.41
C THR A 30 3.68 -3.63 -9.11
N ILE A 31 2.64 -3.05 -9.71
CA ILE A 31 1.63 -3.81 -10.47
C ILE A 31 2.25 -4.43 -11.72
N GLU A 32 3.04 -3.68 -12.50
CA GLU A 32 3.68 -4.19 -13.72
C GLU A 32 4.58 -5.40 -13.42
N ARG A 33 5.39 -5.32 -12.36
CA ARG A 33 6.20 -6.45 -11.90
C ARG A 33 5.36 -7.66 -11.51
N LEU A 34 4.27 -7.42 -10.75
CA LEU A 34 3.37 -8.48 -10.30
C LEU A 34 2.61 -9.13 -11.46
N SER A 35 2.20 -8.35 -12.47
CA SER A 35 1.51 -8.84 -13.67
C SER A 35 2.42 -9.64 -14.60
N GLY A 36 3.74 -9.39 -14.58
CA GLY A 36 4.73 -10.14 -15.34
C GLY A 36 5.20 -11.45 -14.67
N LEU A 37 4.82 -11.69 -13.41
CA LEU A 37 5.05 -12.97 -12.76
C LEU A 37 4.07 -14.00 -13.32
N PRO A 38 4.50 -15.25 -13.59
CA PRO A 38 3.58 -16.31 -13.94
C PRO A 38 2.54 -16.43 -12.82
N PRO A 39 1.25 -16.65 -13.16
CA PRO A 39 0.25 -16.92 -12.14
C PRO A 39 0.77 -18.10 -11.32
N THR A 40 0.91 -17.90 -10.01
CA THR A 40 1.24 -19.00 -9.12
C THR A 40 0.05 -19.96 -9.18
N GLU A 41 0.23 -21.12 -9.84
CA GLU A 41 -0.80 -22.17 -9.94
C GLU A 41 -1.18 -22.71 -8.55
N GLU A 42 -0.27 -22.61 -7.57
CA GLU A 42 -0.57 -22.91 -6.18
C GLU A 42 -1.24 -21.74 -5.46
N ALA A 43 -2.34 -22.05 -4.77
CA ALA A 43 -2.92 -21.14 -3.81
C ALA A 43 -1.84 -20.71 -2.79
N PRO A 44 -1.71 -19.41 -2.46
CA PRO A 44 -0.75 -18.96 -1.47
C PRO A 44 -0.93 -19.76 -0.18
N THR A 45 0.17 -20.29 0.35
CA THR A 45 0.11 -21.02 1.62
C THR A 45 -0.56 -20.14 2.69
N PRO A 46 -1.57 -20.66 3.41
CA PRO A 46 -2.22 -19.88 4.44
C PRO A 46 -1.19 -19.41 5.46
N ARG A 47 -1.05 -18.08 5.60
CA ARG A 47 -0.17 -17.51 6.62
C ARG A 47 -0.62 -18.00 7.99
N ARG A 48 0.35 -18.37 8.84
CA ARG A 48 0.08 -18.69 10.25
C ARG A 48 -0.68 -17.52 10.90
N PRO A 49 -1.72 -17.78 11.71
CA PRO A 49 -2.43 -16.72 12.40
C PRO A 49 -1.51 -15.89 13.28
N THR A 50 -1.70 -14.58 13.27
CA THR A 50 -0.98 -13.70 14.20
C THR A 50 -1.56 -13.86 15.61
N ALA A 51 -0.79 -13.51 16.65
CA ALA A 51 -1.28 -13.53 18.02
C ALA A 51 -2.59 -12.70 18.18
N PHE A 52 -2.69 -11.57 17.46
CA PHE A 52 -3.91 -10.77 17.43
C PHE A 52 -5.08 -11.52 16.78
N GLN A 53 -4.86 -12.25 15.68
CA GLN A 53 -5.91 -13.08 15.08
C GLN A 53 -6.38 -14.18 16.04
N ASN A 54 -5.46 -14.85 16.73
CA ASN A 54 -5.82 -15.85 17.75
C ASN A 54 -6.63 -15.25 18.89
N TYR A 55 -6.27 -14.03 19.33
CA TYR A 55 -7.03 -13.30 20.35
C TYR A 55 -8.46 -12.97 19.90
N LEU A 56 -8.64 -12.60 18.63
CA LEU A 56 -9.98 -12.36 18.06
C LEU A 56 -10.79 -13.66 17.96
N ASP A 57 -10.16 -14.75 17.51
CA ASP A 57 -10.81 -16.05 17.37
C ASP A 57 -11.27 -16.59 18.74
N GLN A 58 -10.44 -16.43 19.79
CA GLN A 58 -10.79 -16.79 21.18
C GLN A 58 -11.99 -16.01 21.74
N ARG A 59 -12.25 -14.83 21.19
CA ARG A 59 -13.35 -13.95 21.60
C ARG A 59 -14.54 -14.03 20.65
N GLU A 60 -14.49 -14.96 19.68
CA GLU A 60 -15.54 -15.16 18.68
C GLU A 60 -15.86 -13.87 17.89
N ILE A 61 -14.88 -12.97 17.74
CA ILE A 61 -15.05 -11.72 17.01
C ILE A 61 -14.97 -12.03 15.51
N PRO A 62 -16.03 -11.77 14.72
CA PRO A 62 -16.03 -12.05 13.30
C PRO A 62 -14.90 -11.31 12.58
N ARG A 63 -14.11 -12.05 11.78
CA ARG A 63 -13.06 -11.42 10.96
C ARG A 63 -13.73 -10.54 9.90
N PRO A 64 -13.35 -9.25 9.77
CA PRO A 64 -13.86 -8.40 8.71
C PRO A 64 -13.57 -9.04 7.34
N LYS A 65 -14.58 -9.11 6.46
CA LYS A 65 -14.45 -9.69 5.10
C LYS A 65 -13.58 -8.87 4.14
N SER A 66 -13.14 -7.68 4.56
CA SER A 66 -12.51 -6.65 3.70
C SER A 66 -11.10 -6.95 3.18
N TRP A 67 -10.55 -8.14 3.42
CA TRP A 67 -9.17 -8.48 3.04
C TRP A 67 -9.02 -9.90 2.51
N ARG A 68 -10.12 -10.64 2.35
CA ARG A 68 -10.17 -11.94 1.66
C ARG A 68 -11.52 -12.12 0.96
N THR A 69 -11.70 -11.49 -0.19
CA THR A 69 -12.59 -12.01 -1.22
C THR A 69 -11.86 -11.91 -2.54
N LEU A 70 -11.00 -12.89 -2.77
CA LEU A 70 -10.69 -13.34 -4.13
C LEU A 70 -11.57 -14.58 -4.35
N GLY A 71 -12.67 -14.40 -5.08
CA GLY A 71 -13.50 -15.46 -5.65
C GLY A 71 -14.31 -16.32 -4.68
N SER A 72 -15.63 -16.16 -4.70
CA SER A 72 -16.52 -17.32 -4.73
C SER A 72 -17.03 -17.48 -6.15
#